data_AF-A0A529NSN0-F1
#
_entry.id   AF-A0A529NSN0-F1
#
_cell.length_a   1.000
_cell.length_b   1.000
_cell.length_c   1.000
_cell.angle_alpha   90.00
_cell.angle_beta   90.00
_cell.angle_gamma   90.00
#
_symmetry.space_group_name_H-M   'P 1'
#
loop_
_entity.id
_entity.type
_entity.pdbx_description
1 polymer ?
#
loop_
_entity_poly.entity_id
_entity_poly.type
_entity_poly.pdbx_seq_one_letter_code
_entity_poly.pdbx_strand_id
1 'polypeptide(L)'
;PVYVRHEIVHNRYVVEGLQSLGAVFIEELSEIPPEHRKSPVVFSAHGVPKSVPADAQARNLFYLDATCPLVSKVHKQAMRHQRLGRHVLLIGHAGHPEVIGTMGQLADGAVTLIETEADAAVFEPADPAALGFVTQTTLSVEDTAGIIRALTERFPELHAPAAESICYATTNRQEAVKETAAGADLYLIVGAPNSSNS
;
A
#
# COMPACT_ATOMS: atom_id res chain seq x y z
N PRO A 1 -1.93 3.49 -27.55
CA PRO A 1 -2.34 2.95 -26.24
C PRO A 1 -1.69 3.76 -25.11
N VAL A 2 -2.30 3.75 -23.93
CA VAL A 2 -1.69 4.19 -22.67
C VAL A 2 -1.45 2.95 -21.83
N TYR A 3 -0.25 2.77 -21.30
CA TYR A 3 0.06 1.62 -20.44
C TYR A 3 -0.18 1.99 -18.98
N VAL A 4 -0.77 1.08 -18.21
CA VAL A 4 -0.94 1.26 -16.77
C VAL A 4 -0.35 0.05 -16.07
N ARG A 5 0.59 0.28 -15.14
CA ARG A 5 1.19 -0.80 -14.35
C ARG A 5 0.28 -1.15 -13.17
N HIS A 6 -0.24 -2.37 -13.18
CA HIS A 6 -1.38 -2.86 -12.40
C HIS A 6 -2.67 -2.08 -12.67
N GLU A 7 -3.80 -2.57 -12.16
CA GLU A 7 -5.06 -1.81 -12.16
C GLU A 7 -4.86 -0.42 -11.52
N ILE A 8 -5.38 0.64 -12.16
CA ILE A 8 -5.21 2.03 -11.68
C ILE A 8 -5.80 2.19 -10.27
N VAL A 9 -6.92 1.48 -10.03
CA VAL A 9 -7.63 1.25 -8.77
C VAL A 9 -8.30 -0.12 -8.85
N HIS A 10 -8.52 -0.80 -7.72
CA HIS A 10 -9.23 -2.08 -7.68
C HIS A 10 -10.75 -1.92 -7.85
N ASN A 11 -11.18 -1.61 -9.07
CA ASN A 11 -12.59 -1.52 -9.44
C ASN A 11 -12.79 -1.97 -10.89
N ARG A 12 -13.47 -3.11 -11.07
CA ARG A 12 -13.67 -3.73 -12.40
C ARG A 12 -14.32 -2.77 -13.40
N TYR A 13 -15.36 -2.03 -12.98
CA TYR A 13 -16.06 -1.10 -13.88
C TYR A 13 -15.14 0.02 -14.38
N VAL A 14 -14.30 0.57 -13.49
CA VAL A 14 -13.31 1.60 -13.86
C VAL A 14 -12.26 1.03 -14.82
N VAL A 15 -11.72 -0.15 -14.52
CA VAL A 15 -10.69 -0.82 -15.34
C VAL A 15 -11.22 -1.14 -16.74
N GLU A 16 -12.37 -1.80 -16.84
CA GLU A 16 -13.01 -2.13 -18.12
C GLU A 16 -13.35 -0.85 -18.91
N GLY A 17 -13.82 0.20 -18.24
CA GLY A 17 -14.06 1.50 -18.85
C GLY A 17 -12.80 2.08 -19.49
N LEU A 18 -11.67 2.07 -18.78
CA LEU A 18 -10.39 2.55 -19.31
C LEU A 18 -9.84 1.67 -20.44
N GLN A 19 -9.99 0.34 -20.34
CA GLN A 19 -9.63 -0.58 -21.41
C GLN A 19 -10.41 -0.27 -22.69
N SER A 20 -11.71 0.02 -22.59
CA SER A 20 -12.56 0.38 -23.72
C SER A 20 -12.10 1.68 -24.42
N LEU A 21 -11.41 2.57 -23.67
CA LEU A 21 -10.81 3.80 -24.18
C LEU A 21 -9.36 3.61 -24.68
N GLY A 22 -8.82 2.39 -24.64
CA GLY A 22 -7.49 2.05 -25.17
C GLY A 22 -6.35 2.02 -24.14
N ALA A 23 -6.67 1.99 -22.84
CA ALA A 23 -5.68 1.66 -21.80
C ALA A 23 -5.31 0.17 -21.85
N VAL A 24 -4.03 -0.13 -21.63
CA VAL A 24 -3.50 -1.48 -21.56
C VAL A 24 -2.87 -1.68 -20.19
N PHE A 25 -3.45 -2.58 -19.40
CA PHE A 25 -2.96 -2.92 -18.07
C PHE A 25 -1.90 -4.01 -18.18
N ILE A 26 -0.77 -3.82 -17.49
CA ILE A 26 0.40 -4.71 -17.49
C ILE A 26 0.88 -4.92 -16.05
N GLU A 27 1.56 -6.02 -15.79
CA GLU A 27 2.20 -6.28 -14.50
C GLU A 27 3.61 -5.69 -14.49
N GLU A 28 4.37 -5.88 -15.57
CA GLU A 28 5.76 -5.47 -15.69
C GLU A 28 6.04 -4.62 -16.94
N LEU A 29 6.97 -3.68 -16.82
CA LEU A 29 7.33 -2.76 -17.91
C LEU A 29 7.96 -3.46 -19.12
N SER A 30 8.47 -4.69 -18.95
CA SER A 30 8.95 -5.54 -20.04
C SER A 30 7.85 -6.04 -20.96
N GLU A 31 6.58 -6.01 -20.54
CA GLU A 31 5.45 -6.40 -21.37
C GLU A 31 5.10 -5.34 -22.43
N ILE A 32 5.65 -4.12 -22.31
CA ILE A 32 5.47 -3.07 -23.30
C ILE A 32 6.25 -3.44 -24.57
N PRO A 33 5.58 -3.63 -25.73
CA PRO A 33 6.26 -3.96 -26.97
C PRO A 33 7.25 -2.85 -27.40
N PRO A 34 8.38 -3.19 -28.04
CA PRO A 34 9.37 -2.20 -28.48
C PRO A 34 8.79 -1.08 -29.35
N GLU A 35 7.82 -1.38 -30.21
CA GLU A 35 7.11 -0.43 -31.07
C GLU A 35 6.26 0.58 -30.27
N HIS A 36 5.90 0.27 -29.03
CA HIS A 36 5.14 1.13 -28.14
C HIS A 36 6.00 1.84 -27.08
N ARG A 37 7.33 1.87 -27.23
CA ARG A 37 8.25 2.54 -26.30
C ARG A 37 7.90 4.02 -26.03
N LYS A 38 7.30 4.71 -27.00
CA LYS A 38 6.89 6.13 -26.87
C LYS A 38 5.52 6.31 -26.21
N SER A 39 4.80 5.22 -25.94
CA SER A 39 3.53 5.29 -25.24
C SER A 39 3.74 5.70 -23.78
N PRO A 40 2.85 6.55 -23.22
CA PRO A 40 2.93 6.91 -21.82
C PRO A 40 2.61 5.70 -20.93
N VAL A 41 3.32 5.63 -19.80
CA VAL A 41 3.08 4.65 -18.73
C VAL A 41 2.51 5.36 -17.51
N VAL A 42 1.53 4.78 -16.85
CA VAL A 42 0.96 5.28 -15.60
C VAL A 42 1.18 4.26 -14.50
N PHE A 43 1.75 4.68 -13.37
CA PHE A 43 1.83 3.82 -12.17
C PHE A 43 0.54 3.96 -11.36
N SER A 44 0.01 2.83 -10.86
CA SER A 44 -1.27 2.81 -10.14
C SER A 44 -1.28 3.65 -8.85
N ALA A 45 -2.48 3.95 -8.36
CA ALA A 45 -2.66 4.75 -7.14
C ALA A 45 -2.07 4.09 -5.87
N HIS A 46 -1.86 2.78 -5.91
CA HIS A 46 -1.32 1.97 -4.81
C HIS A 46 0.18 2.17 -4.59
N GLY A 47 0.89 2.84 -5.50
CA GLY A 47 2.35 3.00 -5.41
C GLY A 47 3.13 1.83 -5.98
N VAL A 48 4.42 2.08 -6.22
CA VAL A 48 5.36 1.11 -6.81
C VAL A 48 6.70 1.10 -6.07
N PRO A 49 7.44 -0.03 -6.06
CA PRO A 49 8.82 -0.09 -5.56
C PRO A 49 9.75 0.90 -6.28
N LYS A 50 10.87 1.28 -5.64
CA LYS A 50 11.90 2.15 -6.26
C LYS A 50 12.48 1.56 -7.54
N SER A 51 12.49 0.24 -7.68
CA SER A 51 12.95 -0.46 -8.89
C SER A 51 12.11 -0.13 -10.12
N VAL A 52 10.82 0.18 -9.97
CA VAL A 52 9.91 0.40 -11.10
C VAL A 52 10.17 1.74 -11.82
N PRO A 53 10.23 2.90 -11.13
CA PRO A 53 10.66 4.15 -11.77
C PRO A 53 12.09 4.05 -12.32
N ALA A 54 13.00 3.35 -11.63
CA ALA A 54 14.36 3.14 -12.12
C ALA A 54 14.40 2.33 -13.43
N ASP A 55 13.59 1.27 -13.53
CA ASP A 55 13.45 0.48 -14.77
C ASP A 55 12.82 1.32 -15.89
N ALA A 56 11.79 2.11 -15.59
CA ALA A 56 11.18 3.03 -16.56
C ALA A 56 12.21 4.03 -17.13
N GLN A 57 13.05 4.61 -16.27
CA GLN A 57 14.13 5.51 -16.65
C GLN A 57 15.21 4.80 -17.47
N ALA A 58 15.66 3.62 -17.05
CA ALA A 58 16.62 2.80 -17.80
C ALA A 58 16.09 2.43 -19.20
N ARG A 59 14.77 2.28 -19.32
CA ARG A 59 14.05 2.02 -20.57
C ARG A 59 13.69 3.30 -21.35
N ASN A 60 14.07 4.50 -20.90
CA ASN A 60 13.68 5.77 -21.53
C ASN A 60 12.16 5.86 -21.79
N LEU A 61 11.34 5.34 -20.87
CA LEU A 61 9.88 5.43 -20.94
C LEU A 61 9.42 6.76 -20.33
N PHE A 62 8.45 7.40 -20.98
CA PHE A 62 7.72 8.51 -20.37
C PHE A 62 6.69 7.93 -19.41
N TYR A 63 6.78 8.26 -18.12
CA TYR A 63 5.85 7.78 -17.11
C TYR A 63 5.23 8.91 -16.29
N LEU A 64 4.00 8.66 -15.82
CA LEU A 64 3.26 9.47 -14.87
C LEU A 64 3.01 8.63 -13.61
N ASP A 65 3.37 9.19 -12.47
CA ASP A 65 3.13 8.53 -11.19
C ASP A 65 1.78 8.99 -10.61
N ALA A 66 0.77 8.12 -10.67
CA ALA A 66 -0.55 8.40 -10.10
C ALA A 66 -0.69 7.92 -8.65
N THR A 67 0.42 7.56 -7.99
CA THR A 67 0.43 7.15 -6.58
C THR A 67 -0.32 8.17 -5.72
N CYS A 68 -1.26 7.69 -4.92
CA CYS A 68 -1.99 8.53 -3.99
C CYS A 68 -0.99 9.29 -3.08
N PRO A 69 -1.15 10.62 -2.88
CA PRO A 69 -0.26 11.37 -2.00
C PRO A 69 -0.19 10.81 -0.56
N LEU A 70 -1.24 10.13 -0.10
CA LEU A 70 -1.29 9.49 1.23
C LEU A 70 -0.47 8.19 1.27
N VAL A 71 -0.43 7.42 0.17
CA VAL A 71 0.51 6.29 0.02
C VAL A 71 1.95 6.80 -0.06
N SER A 72 2.19 7.86 -0.85
CA SER A 72 3.52 8.51 -0.92
C SER A 72 3.99 9.03 0.44
N LYS A 73 3.07 9.43 1.32
CA LYS A 73 3.38 9.80 2.71
C LYS A 73 3.84 8.58 3.50
N VAL A 74 3.17 7.43 3.40
CA VAL A 74 3.60 6.17 4.03
C VAL A 74 5.00 5.77 3.57
N HIS A 75 5.28 5.81 2.26
CA HIS A 75 6.62 5.57 1.70
C HIS A 75 7.69 6.44 2.39
N LYS A 76 7.41 7.74 2.55
CA LYS A 76 8.33 8.69 3.20
C LYS A 76 8.51 8.43 4.69
N GLN A 77 7.46 8.01 5.40
CA GLN A 77 7.55 7.65 6.82
C GLN A 77 8.38 6.38 7.01
N ALA A 78 8.16 5.36 6.19
CA ALA A 78 8.94 4.13 6.19
C ALA A 78 10.44 4.43 5.99
N MET A 79 10.78 5.22 4.95
CA MET A 79 12.16 5.65 4.70
C MET A 79 12.74 6.49 5.85
N ARG A 80 11.91 7.28 6.53
CA ARG A 80 12.33 8.07 7.70
C ARG A 80 12.70 7.16 8.87
N HIS A 81 11.93 6.12 9.16
CA HIS A 81 12.28 5.15 10.21
C HIS A 81 13.62 4.48 9.90
N GLN A 82 13.82 3.98 8.68
CA GLN A 82 15.10 3.40 8.26
C GLN A 82 16.26 4.39 8.43
N ARG A 83 16.09 5.66 8.03
CA ARG A 83 17.12 6.70 8.20
C ARG A 83 17.45 6.99 9.67
N LEU A 84 16.50 6.79 10.58
CA LEU A 84 16.69 6.93 12.02
C LEU A 84 17.27 5.65 12.66
N GLY A 85 17.72 4.68 11.86
CA GLY A 85 18.29 3.42 12.33
C GLY A 85 17.25 2.43 12.83
N ARG A 86 15.97 2.62 12.49
CA ARG A 86 14.89 1.74 12.96
C ARG A 86 14.54 0.70 11.91
N HIS A 87 14.39 -0.55 12.35
CA HIS A 87 13.74 -1.58 11.55
C HIS A 87 12.25 -1.28 11.42
N VAL A 88 11.72 -1.40 10.21
CA VAL A 88 10.34 -1.01 9.90
C VAL A 88 9.40 -2.22 10.03
N LEU A 89 8.36 -2.10 10.83
CA LEU A 89 7.25 -3.03 10.87
C LEU A 89 6.14 -2.46 9.97
N LEU A 90 5.95 -3.04 8.80
CA LEU A 90 4.84 -2.69 7.93
C LEU A 90 3.64 -3.56 8.29
N ILE A 91 2.58 -2.95 8.80
CA ILE A 91 1.31 -3.65 9.04
C ILE A 91 0.50 -3.58 7.75
N GLY A 92 0.12 -4.72 7.18
CA GLY A 92 -0.55 -4.78 5.89
C GLY A 92 -0.82 -6.20 5.42
N HIS A 93 -1.40 -6.35 4.23
CA HIS A 93 -1.68 -7.67 3.64
C HIS A 93 -0.61 -8.08 2.63
N ALA A 94 -0.09 -9.30 2.77
CA ALA A 94 0.87 -9.87 1.83
C ALA A 94 0.29 -9.90 0.40
N GLY A 95 1.14 -9.59 -0.58
CA GLY A 95 0.75 -9.56 -1.99
C GLY A 95 -0.04 -8.31 -2.42
N HIS A 96 -0.50 -7.46 -1.51
CA HIS A 96 -1.18 -6.23 -1.91
C HIS A 96 -0.20 -5.25 -2.60
N PRO A 97 -0.55 -4.64 -3.75
CA PRO A 97 0.35 -3.74 -4.47
C PRO A 97 0.93 -2.60 -3.62
N GLU A 98 0.13 -2.03 -2.70
CA GLU A 98 0.59 -0.98 -1.79
C GLU A 98 1.65 -1.46 -0.79
N VAL A 99 1.51 -2.70 -0.31
CA VAL A 99 2.47 -3.31 0.61
C VAL A 99 3.78 -3.57 -0.13
N ILE A 100 3.71 -4.16 -1.32
CA ILE A 100 4.88 -4.37 -2.20
C ILE A 100 5.57 -3.03 -2.50
N GLY A 101 4.78 -2.01 -2.87
CA GLY A 101 5.26 -0.66 -3.16
C GLY A 101 5.99 -0.02 -1.97
N THR A 102 5.44 -0.16 -0.77
CA THR A 102 6.00 0.39 0.47
C THR A 102 7.26 -0.34 0.90
N MET A 103 7.27 -1.69 0.88
CA MET A 103 8.46 -2.49 1.19
C MET A 103 9.59 -2.17 0.21
N GLY A 104 9.27 -2.04 -1.07
CA GLY A 104 10.21 -1.70 -2.14
C GLY A 104 10.76 -0.27 -2.08
N GLN A 105 10.41 0.53 -1.07
CA GLN A 105 11.08 1.81 -0.78
C GLN A 105 12.34 1.66 0.07
N LEU A 106 12.47 0.54 0.77
CA LEU A 106 13.49 0.32 1.78
C LEU A 106 14.58 -0.60 1.26
N ALA A 107 15.70 -0.68 1.97
CA ALA A 107 16.73 -1.67 1.66
C ALA A 107 16.27 -3.06 2.08
N ASP A 108 16.77 -4.09 1.41
CA ASP A 108 16.50 -5.48 1.77
C ASP A 108 16.82 -5.72 3.25
N GLY A 109 15.90 -6.37 3.96
CA GLY A 109 16.01 -6.65 5.39
C GLY A 109 15.72 -5.46 6.32
N ALA A 110 15.43 -4.26 5.82
CA ALA A 110 15.08 -3.09 6.66
C ALA A 110 13.59 -3.03 7.06
N VAL A 111 12.78 -3.97 6.55
CA VAL A 111 11.33 -4.03 6.79
C VAL A 111 10.85 -5.45 6.97
N THR A 112 9.91 -5.65 7.89
CA THR A 112 9.17 -6.90 8.08
C THR A 112 7.68 -6.61 7.97
N LEU A 113 6.97 -7.46 7.23
CA LEU A 113 5.52 -7.42 7.13
C LEU A 113 4.90 -8.12 8.36
N ILE A 114 3.88 -7.50 8.95
CA ILE A 114 3.07 -8.05 10.04
C ILE A 114 1.61 -7.98 9.60
N GLU A 115 0.92 -9.11 9.50
CA GLU A 115 -0.48 -9.14 9.05
C GLU A 115 -1.46 -9.30 10.22
N THR A 116 -1.01 -9.94 11.31
CA THR A 116 -1.86 -10.35 12.42
C THR A 116 -1.23 -10.16 13.80
N GLU A 117 -2.03 -10.24 14.86
CA GLU A 117 -1.54 -10.30 16.24
C GLU A 117 -0.65 -11.53 16.50
N ALA A 118 -0.88 -12.64 15.77
CA ALA A 118 -0.05 -13.83 15.88
C ALA A 118 1.35 -13.59 15.28
N ASP A 119 1.44 -12.94 14.12
CA ASP A 119 2.73 -12.52 13.54
C ASP A 119 3.45 -11.56 14.49
N ALA A 120 2.70 -10.60 15.04
CA ALA A 120 3.19 -9.67 16.05
C ALA A 120 3.67 -10.37 17.31
N ALA A 121 3.14 -11.55 17.68
CA ALA A 121 3.55 -12.30 18.86
C ALA A 121 4.84 -13.11 18.65
N VAL A 122 5.09 -13.60 17.43
CA VAL A 122 6.25 -14.43 17.09
C VAL A 122 7.40 -13.65 16.47
N PHE A 123 7.20 -12.37 16.13
CA PHE A 123 8.25 -11.54 15.55
C PHE A 123 9.44 -11.36 16.51
N GLU A 124 10.65 -11.59 16.03
CA GLU A 124 11.89 -11.40 16.80
C GLU A 124 12.82 -10.42 16.06
N PRO A 125 12.92 -9.16 16.51
CA PRO A 125 13.80 -8.18 15.89
C PRO A 125 15.26 -8.40 16.32
N ALA A 126 16.20 -7.98 15.47
CA ALA A 126 17.62 -7.92 15.85
C ALA A 126 17.88 -6.92 16.99
N ASP A 127 17.15 -5.80 16.99
CA ASP A 127 17.20 -4.78 18.05
C ASP A 127 15.78 -4.35 18.43
N PRO A 128 15.26 -4.79 19.60
CA PRO A 128 13.94 -4.41 20.10
C PRO A 128 13.77 -2.91 20.42
N ALA A 129 14.88 -2.18 20.64
CA ALA A 129 14.89 -0.75 20.95
C ALA A 129 14.79 0.14 19.68
N ALA A 130 15.17 -0.41 18.53
CA ALA A 130 15.27 0.32 17.28
C ALA A 130 14.16 -0.05 16.30
N LEU A 131 12.90 0.11 16.71
CA LEU A 131 11.74 -0.24 15.88
C LEU A 131 10.87 0.97 15.54
N GLY A 132 10.24 0.92 14.36
CA GLY A 132 9.13 1.81 14.05
C GLY A 132 8.15 1.13 13.11
N PHE A 133 6.89 1.58 13.11
CA PHE A 133 5.87 0.99 12.27
C PHE A 133 5.24 1.97 11.30
N VAL A 134 4.74 1.43 10.21
CA VAL A 134 3.82 2.08 9.27
C VAL A 134 2.70 1.09 8.93
N THR A 135 1.60 1.56 8.35
CA THR A 135 0.50 0.67 7.96
C THR A 135 0.14 0.87 6.49
N GLN A 136 -0.46 -0.14 5.89
CA GLN A 136 -1.24 0.02 4.67
C GLN A 136 -2.41 0.99 4.93
N THR A 137 -2.76 1.80 3.94
CA THR A 137 -3.71 2.91 4.05
C THR A 137 -5.17 2.47 4.15
N THR A 138 -5.47 1.23 3.76
CA THR A 138 -6.83 0.70 3.57
C THR A 138 -7.27 -0.33 4.62
N LEU A 139 -6.50 -0.51 5.70
CA LEU A 139 -6.79 -1.52 6.71
C LEU A 139 -8.02 -1.20 7.58
N SER A 140 -8.58 -2.24 8.19
CA SER A 140 -9.49 -2.14 9.33
C SER A 140 -8.84 -1.35 10.47
N VAL A 141 -9.49 -0.29 10.94
CA VAL A 141 -8.95 0.56 12.02
C VAL A 141 -8.84 -0.23 13.32
N GLU A 142 -9.82 -1.09 13.62
CA GLU A 142 -9.87 -1.86 14.87
C GLU A 142 -8.85 -3.00 14.89
N ASP A 143 -8.76 -3.79 13.81
CA ASP A 143 -7.80 -4.89 13.74
C ASP A 143 -6.36 -4.36 13.78
N THR A 144 -6.10 -3.26 13.07
CA THR A 144 -4.79 -2.60 13.09
C THR A 144 -4.44 -2.09 14.48
N ALA A 145 -5.39 -1.55 15.24
CA ALA A 145 -5.17 -1.13 16.62
C ALA A 145 -4.82 -2.31 17.54
N GLY A 146 -5.42 -3.48 17.31
CA GLY A 146 -5.06 -4.72 18.01
C GLY A 146 -3.60 -5.12 17.78
N ILE A 147 -3.16 -5.13 16.52
CA ILE A 147 -1.77 -5.44 16.14
C ILE A 147 -0.79 -4.43 16.75
N ILE A 148 -1.09 -3.12 16.65
CA ILE A 148 -0.23 -2.07 17.22
C ILE A 148 -0.12 -2.22 18.74
N ARG A 149 -1.21 -2.55 19.43
CA ARG A 149 -1.20 -2.80 20.87
C ARG A 149 -0.29 -3.98 21.23
N ALA A 150 -0.47 -5.12 20.55
CA ALA A 150 0.37 -6.30 20.76
C ALA A 150 1.87 -6.00 20.51
N LEU A 151 2.20 -5.27 19.44
CA LEU A 151 3.57 -4.85 19.16
C LEU A 151 4.11 -3.88 20.22
N THR A 152 3.31 -2.93 20.70
CA THR A 152 3.73 -1.95 21.71
C THR A 152 3.95 -2.59 23.08
N GLU A 153 3.13 -3.57 23.45
CA GLU A 153 3.30 -4.36 24.68
C GLU A 153 4.61 -5.16 24.65
N ARG A 154 4.95 -5.75 23.50
CA ARG A 154 6.21 -6.50 23.32
C ARG A 154 7.43 -5.59 23.19
N PHE A 155 7.26 -4.43 22.56
CA PHE A 155 8.33 -3.49 22.24
C PHE A 155 7.98 -2.08 22.73
N PRO A 156 8.22 -1.74 24.01
CA PRO A 156 7.84 -0.44 24.58
C PRO A 156 8.50 0.78 23.92
N GLU A 157 9.63 0.58 23.22
CA GLU A 157 10.32 1.64 22.47
C GLU A 157 9.88 1.74 21.00
N LEU A 158 8.83 1.00 20.60
CA LEU A 158 8.27 1.04 19.25
C LEU A 158 7.82 2.46 18.88
N HIS A 159 8.37 2.98 17.79
CA HIS A 159 8.06 4.34 17.35
C HIS A 159 6.94 4.39 16.31
N ALA A 160 5.89 5.15 16.62
CA ALA A 160 4.84 5.50 15.69
C ALA A 160 5.34 6.35 14.50
N PRO A 161 4.63 6.31 13.35
CA PRO A 161 4.91 7.22 12.25
C PRO A 161 4.58 8.67 12.64
N ALA A 162 5.17 9.66 11.97
CA ALA A 162 4.94 11.08 12.32
C ALA A 162 3.48 11.54 12.16
N ALA A 163 2.70 10.79 11.39
CA ALA A 163 1.29 11.00 11.19
C ALA A 163 0.66 9.68 10.74
N GLU A 164 -0.63 9.54 10.95
CA GLU A 164 -1.39 8.31 10.67
C GLU A 164 -1.20 7.81 9.23
N SER A 165 -1.14 6.48 9.10
CA SER A 165 -0.95 5.78 7.84
C SER A 165 -2.28 5.35 7.21
N ILE A 166 -3.24 4.84 8.01
CA ILE A 166 -4.62 4.66 7.54
C ILE A 166 -5.18 6.01 7.10
N CYS A 167 -5.74 6.06 5.90
CA CYS A 167 -6.15 7.33 5.32
C CYS A 167 -7.53 7.76 5.82
N TYR A 168 -7.79 9.08 5.80
CA TYR A 168 -9.09 9.64 6.18
C TYR A 168 -10.25 9.01 5.39
N ALA A 169 -10.02 8.65 4.12
CA ALA A 169 -11.05 8.05 3.27
C ALA A 169 -11.49 6.67 3.77
N THR A 170 -10.57 5.89 4.33
CA THR A 170 -10.83 4.59 4.95
C THR A 170 -11.49 4.75 6.30
N THR A 171 -10.93 5.59 7.18
CA THR A 171 -11.49 5.87 8.50
C THR A 171 -12.94 6.34 8.41
N ASN A 172 -13.20 7.37 7.59
CA ASN A 172 -14.53 7.95 7.45
C ASN A 172 -15.55 6.95 6.88
N ARG A 173 -15.14 6.05 5.97
CA ARG A 173 -16.04 5.02 5.41
C ARG A 173 -16.38 3.94 6.43
N GLN A 174 -15.40 3.49 7.21
CA GLN A 174 -15.66 2.52 8.28
C GLN A 174 -16.56 3.11 9.37
N GLU A 175 -16.33 4.36 9.76
CA GLU A 175 -17.20 5.07 10.71
C GLU A 175 -18.62 5.22 10.17
N ALA A 176 -18.78 5.70 8.93
CA ALA A 176 -20.09 5.83 8.30
C ALA A 176 -20.85 4.50 8.24
N VAL A 177 -20.17 3.41 7.86
CA VAL A 177 -20.78 2.07 7.84
C VAL A 177 -21.22 1.67 9.25
N LYS A 178 -20.38 1.84 10.28
CA LYS A 178 -20.74 1.51 11.68
C LYS A 178 -21.92 2.33 12.19
N GLU A 179 -21.96 3.62 11.91
CA GLU A 179 -23.05 4.51 12.33
C GLU A 179 -24.37 4.14 11.67
N THR A 180 -24.35 3.86 10.37
CA THR A 180 -25.57 3.43 9.67
C THR A 180 -25.96 2.02 10.08
N ALA A 181 -25.00 1.15 10.42
CA ALA A 181 -25.21 -0.27 10.65
C ALA A 181 -26.30 -0.57 11.68
N ALA A 182 -26.40 0.28 12.70
CA ALA A 182 -27.44 0.21 13.70
C ALA A 182 -28.83 0.43 13.07
N GLY A 183 -29.58 -0.67 12.92
CA GLY A 183 -30.98 -0.63 12.50
C GLY A 183 -31.23 -0.90 11.02
N ALA A 184 -30.24 -1.32 10.24
CA ALA A 184 -30.51 -1.86 8.91
C ALA A 184 -30.59 -3.39 8.93
N ASP A 185 -31.55 -3.94 8.17
CA ASP A 185 -31.71 -5.39 8.01
C ASP A 185 -30.68 -6.01 7.04
N LEU A 186 -30.09 -5.19 6.16
CA LEU A 186 -29.14 -5.62 5.14
C LEU A 186 -28.16 -4.48 4.77
N TYR A 187 -26.88 -4.83 4.61
CA TYR A 187 -25.84 -3.97 4.05
C TYR A 187 -25.33 -4.52 2.72
N LEU A 188 -25.21 -3.64 1.73
CA LEU A 188 -24.60 -3.95 0.44
C LEU A 188 -23.39 -3.05 0.25
N ILE A 189 -22.20 -3.64 0.26
CA ILE A 189 -20.96 -2.94 -0.09
C ILE A 189 -20.68 -3.15 -1.57
N VAL A 190 -20.65 -2.06 -2.33
CA VAL A 190 -20.34 -2.09 -3.76
C VAL A 190 -18.83 -1.90 -3.93
N GLY A 191 -18.13 -3.00 -4.16
CA GLY A 191 -16.68 -3.03 -4.38
C GLY A 191 -16.25 -4.26 -5.16
N ALA A 192 -15.01 -4.26 -5.64
CA ALA A 192 -14.42 -5.44 -6.24
C ALA A 192 -13.81 -6.35 -5.16
N PRO A 193 -13.79 -7.69 -5.34
CA PRO A 193 -13.23 -8.61 -4.34
C PRO A 193 -11.74 -8.37 -4.02
N ASN A 194 -10.99 -7.72 -4.92
CA ASN A 194 -9.59 -7.35 -4.73
C ASN A 194 -9.39 -5.96 -4.09
N SER A 195 -10.47 -5.21 -3.80
CA SER A 195 -10.39 -3.90 -3.15
C SER A 195 -10.28 -4.04 -1.64
N SER A 196 -9.12 -3.80 -1.05
CA SER A 196 -8.90 -3.94 0.40
C SER A 196 -9.77 -3.04 1.28
N ASN A 197 -10.22 -1.88 0.79
CA ASN A 197 -11.04 -0.94 1.57
C ASN A 197 -12.55 -1.20 1.47
N SER A 198 -12.97 -2.11 0.58
CA SER A 198 -14.38 -2.46 0.34
C SER A 198 -14.72 -3.72 1.11
#